data_AF-A0A381KL82-F1
#
_entry.id   AF-A0A381KL82-F1
#
_cell.length_a   1.000
_cell.length_b   1.000
_cell.length_c   1.000
_cell.angle_alpha   90.00
_cell.angle_beta   90.00
_cell.angle_gamma   90.00
#
_symmetry.space_group_name_H-M   'P 1'
#
loop_
_entity.id
_entity.type
_entity.pdbx_description
1 polymer ?
#
loop_
_entity_poly.entity_id
_entity_poly.type
_entity_poly.pdbx_seq_one_letter_code
_entity_poly.pdbx_strand_id
1 'polypeptide(L)'
;MDFATQAKGCSLKDGLEEWHEKAKDKSYSDYGFHMAITDWNDSVCNEMEDMVKEGVSSFKLYMAYKGSLQVDDGVIFEALRKAEEIGGIIGFHCENGDIICELVDKAKSEIIYLQNIIN
;
A
#
# COMPACT_ATOMS: atom_id res chain seq x y z
N MET A 1 7.17 13.85 -5.20
CA MET A 1 7.05 12.46 -4.73
C MET A 1 5.58 12.15 -4.51
N ASP A 2 5.10 11.06 -5.09
CA ASP A 2 3.73 10.53 -4.94
C ASP A 2 3.78 9.00 -4.72
N PHE A 3 2.65 8.33 -4.49
CA PHE A 3 2.55 6.89 -4.29
C PHE A 3 1.89 6.21 -5.49
N ALA A 4 2.69 5.59 -6.37
CA ALA A 4 2.17 4.68 -7.38
C ALA A 4 1.60 3.45 -6.68
N THR A 5 0.31 3.19 -6.83
CA THR A 5 -0.36 2.13 -6.08
C THR A 5 -0.73 0.99 -7.01
N GLN A 6 -0.13 -0.17 -6.76
CA GLN A 6 -0.52 -1.41 -7.42
C GLN A 6 -2.00 -1.68 -7.15
N ALA A 7 -2.78 -2.01 -8.17
CA ALA A 7 -4.10 -2.57 -7.99
C ALA A 7 -3.99 -4.07 -7.64
N LYS A 8 -4.85 -4.57 -6.75
CA LYS A 8 -4.83 -5.99 -6.36
C LYS A 8 -4.96 -6.91 -7.58
N GLY A 9 -4.08 -7.90 -7.69
CA GLY A 9 -4.00 -8.80 -8.85
C GLY A 9 -3.24 -8.26 -10.07
N CYS A 10 -2.77 -7.01 -10.06
CA CYS A 10 -1.93 -6.44 -11.13
C CYS A 10 -0.45 -6.48 -10.76
N SER A 11 0.43 -6.25 -11.74
CA SER A 11 1.88 -6.12 -11.49
C SER A 11 2.23 -4.74 -10.90
N LEU A 12 3.41 -4.62 -10.29
CA LEU A 12 3.98 -3.32 -9.88
C LEU A 12 4.21 -2.42 -11.09
N LYS A 13 4.58 -3.02 -12.22
CA LYS A 13 4.78 -2.29 -13.49
C LYS A 13 3.48 -1.66 -13.98
N ASP A 14 2.36 -2.38 -13.94
CA ASP A 14 1.06 -1.83 -14.32
C ASP A 14 0.71 -0.60 -13.44
N GLY A 15 0.93 -0.73 -12.12
CA GLY A 15 0.73 0.37 -11.18
C GLY A 15 1.63 1.58 -11.44
N LEU A 16 2.89 1.35 -11.81
CA LEU A 16 3.84 2.41 -12.16
C LEU A 16 3.42 3.11 -13.46
N GLU A 17 3.08 2.36 -14.50
CA GLU A 17 2.63 2.89 -15.80
C GLU A 17 1.35 3.72 -15.64
N GLU A 18 0.38 3.26 -14.85
CA GLU A 18 -0.84 4.02 -14.58
C GLU A 18 -0.54 5.38 -13.93
N TRP A 19 0.42 5.44 -13.00
CA TRP A 19 0.81 6.69 -12.35
C TRP A 19 1.60 7.63 -13.25
N HIS A 20 2.45 7.08 -14.13
CA HIS A 20 3.09 7.89 -15.16
C HIS A 20 2.06 8.51 -16.11
N GLU A 21 1.04 7.75 -16.57
CA GLU A 21 -0.03 8.30 -17.42
C GLU A 21 -0.88 9.36 -16.69
N LYS A 22 -1.07 9.23 -15.36
CA LYS A 22 -1.71 10.29 -14.56
C LYS A 22 -0.87 11.57 -14.49
N ALA A 23 0.46 11.47 -14.44
CA ALA A 23 1.37 12.61 -14.30
C ALA A 23 1.75 13.26 -15.64
N LYS A 24 1.76 12.46 -16.72
CA LYS A 24 2.13 12.87 -18.08
C LYS A 24 1.32 14.07 -18.54
N ASP A 25 2.02 15.08 -19.05
CA ASP A 25 1.49 16.36 -19.53
C ASP A 25 0.68 17.18 -18.49
N LYS A 26 0.76 16.79 -17.20
CA LYS A 26 0.05 17.45 -16.09
C LYS A 26 0.99 17.91 -14.97
N SER A 27 2.16 17.30 -14.82
CA SER A 27 3.17 17.79 -13.88
C SER A 27 3.94 18.98 -14.47
N TYR A 28 3.97 20.08 -13.73
CA TYR A 28 4.75 21.29 -14.08
C TYR A 28 6.15 21.31 -13.45
N SER A 29 6.49 20.28 -12.67
CA SER A 29 7.78 20.12 -11.97
C SER A 29 8.25 18.67 -12.05
N ASP A 30 9.51 18.43 -11.68
CA ASP A 30 10.07 17.08 -11.54
C ASP A 30 9.28 16.26 -10.51
N TYR A 31 9.12 14.96 -10.78
CA TYR A 31 8.37 14.04 -9.95
C TYR A 31 9.06 12.68 -9.85
N GLY A 32 8.58 11.87 -8.92
CA GLY A 32 9.03 10.50 -8.68
C GLY A 32 8.03 9.79 -7.78
N PHE A 33 8.14 8.47 -7.68
CA PHE A 33 7.15 7.63 -7.00
C PHE A 33 7.77 6.76 -5.90
N HIS A 34 7.01 6.56 -4.84
CA HIS A 34 7.08 5.37 -4.00
C HIS A 34 6.16 4.30 -4.60
N MET A 35 6.55 3.03 -4.56
CA MET A 35 5.67 1.93 -5.00
C MET A 35 4.89 1.34 -3.82
N ALA A 36 3.59 1.59 -3.78
CA ALA A 36 2.68 0.97 -2.81
C ALA A 36 2.29 -0.44 -3.27
N ILE A 37 2.65 -1.42 -2.45
CA ILE A 37 2.40 -2.84 -2.69
C ILE A 37 1.15 -3.23 -1.89
N THR A 38 0.08 -3.58 -2.59
CA THR A 38 -1.22 -3.90 -1.98
C THR A 38 -1.60 -5.37 -2.13
N ASP A 39 -0.80 -6.12 -2.88
CA ASP A 39 -0.93 -7.54 -3.10
C ASP A 39 0.46 -8.17 -3.16
N TRP A 40 0.63 -9.33 -2.54
CA TRP A 40 1.95 -9.95 -2.41
C TRP A 40 1.96 -11.37 -2.96
N ASN A 41 2.96 -11.67 -3.77
CA ASN A 41 3.29 -12.99 -4.30
C ASN A 41 4.74 -13.00 -4.82
N ASP A 42 5.23 -14.17 -5.23
CA ASP A 42 6.61 -14.34 -5.71
C ASP A 42 6.94 -13.45 -6.92
N SER A 43 5.96 -13.18 -7.81
CA SER A 43 6.18 -12.27 -8.95
C SER A 43 6.39 -10.84 -8.46
N VAL A 44 5.54 -10.36 -7.56
CA VAL A 44 5.65 -9.01 -6.97
C VAL A 44 6.97 -8.82 -6.23
N CYS A 45 7.42 -9.84 -5.49
CA CYS A 45 8.72 -9.82 -4.83
C CYS A 45 9.87 -9.62 -5.83
N ASN A 46 9.84 -10.35 -6.97
CA ASN A 46 10.84 -10.19 -8.02
C ASN A 46 10.76 -8.82 -8.72
N GLU A 47 9.55 -8.34 -8.98
CA GLU A 47 9.31 -7.03 -9.62
C GLU A 47 9.84 -5.86 -8.79
N MET A 48 10.03 -6.00 -7.47
CA MET A 48 10.69 -4.96 -6.66
C MET A 48 12.08 -4.61 -7.21
N GLU A 49 12.84 -5.58 -7.71
CA GLU A 49 14.15 -5.32 -8.31
C GLU A 49 14.02 -4.54 -9.62
N ASP A 50 12.99 -4.84 -10.42
CA ASP A 50 12.72 -4.13 -11.66
C ASP A 50 12.25 -2.69 -11.38
N MET A 51 11.49 -2.46 -10.31
CA MET A 51 11.12 -1.10 -9.87
C MET A 51 12.35 -0.27 -9.53
N VAL A 52 13.37 -0.86 -8.88
CA VAL A 52 14.63 -0.16 -8.62
C VAL A 52 15.34 0.22 -9.93
N LYS A 53 15.33 -0.66 -10.94
CA LYS A 53 15.91 -0.38 -12.28
C LYS A 53 15.16 0.74 -13.01
N GLU A 54 13.85 0.86 -12.79
CA GLU A 54 13.01 1.96 -13.29
C GLU A 54 13.14 3.25 -12.45
N GLY A 55 14.00 3.28 -11.42
CA GLY A 55 14.28 4.46 -10.59
C GLY A 55 13.38 4.60 -9.35
N VAL A 56 12.57 3.60 -9.03
CA VAL A 56 11.74 3.54 -7.81
C VAL A 56 12.47 2.73 -6.73
N SER A 57 13.19 3.42 -5.85
CA SER A 57 14.00 2.80 -4.78
C SER A 57 13.30 2.72 -3.42
N SER A 58 12.01 3.06 -3.35
CA SER A 58 11.27 3.05 -2.09
C SER A 58 9.84 2.53 -2.27
N PHE A 59 9.44 1.71 -1.31
CA PHE A 59 8.20 0.95 -1.32
C PHE A 59 7.32 1.35 -0.13
N LYS A 60 6.02 1.10 -0.22
CA LYS A 60 5.04 1.42 0.82
C LYS A 60 4.19 0.20 1.14
N LEU A 61 4.15 -0.18 2.41
CA LEU A 61 3.27 -1.21 2.96
C LEU A 61 2.29 -0.60 3.97
N TYR A 62 1.14 -1.27 4.13
CA TYR A 62 0.08 -0.84 5.04
C TYR A 62 -0.21 -1.92 6.07
N MET A 63 -0.17 -1.55 7.35
CA MET A 63 -0.60 -2.43 8.46
C MET A 63 -2.08 -2.18 8.83
N ALA A 64 -2.70 -1.19 8.18
CA ALA A 64 -4.08 -0.79 8.33
C ALA A 64 -4.88 -1.01 7.04
N TYR A 65 -6.16 -0.63 7.07
CA TYR A 65 -7.11 -0.84 5.97
C TYR A 65 -7.39 -2.34 5.73
N LYS A 66 -7.81 -3.02 6.80
CA LYS A 66 -8.17 -4.44 6.80
C LYS A 66 -9.16 -4.75 5.67
N GLY A 67 -8.83 -5.77 4.87
CA GLY A 67 -9.63 -6.21 3.73
C GLY A 67 -9.35 -5.48 2.41
N SER A 68 -8.53 -4.43 2.41
CA SER A 68 -8.09 -3.75 1.18
C SER A 68 -6.56 -3.73 1.03
N LEU A 69 -5.87 -2.82 1.73
CA LEU A 69 -4.43 -2.58 1.55
C LEU A 69 -3.57 -3.32 2.59
N GLN A 70 -4.16 -3.78 3.68
CA GLN A 70 -3.43 -4.38 4.79
C GLN A 70 -2.66 -5.64 4.36
N VAL A 71 -1.35 -5.66 4.64
CA VAL A 71 -0.51 -6.85 4.55
C VAL A 71 -0.34 -7.50 5.93
N ASP A 72 -0.01 -8.79 5.94
CA ASP A 72 0.32 -9.53 7.17
C ASP A 72 1.82 -9.50 7.49
N ASP A 73 2.17 -9.94 8.69
CA ASP A 73 3.56 -9.92 9.19
C ASP A 73 4.51 -10.80 8.37
N GLY A 74 4.03 -11.87 7.74
CA GLY A 74 4.82 -12.72 6.87
C GLY A 74 5.21 -12.00 5.59
N VAL A 75 4.27 -11.29 4.97
CA VAL A 75 4.52 -10.40 3.84
C VAL A 75 5.51 -9.29 4.22
N ILE A 76 5.32 -8.66 5.39
CA ILE A 76 6.23 -7.60 5.88
C ILE A 76 7.66 -8.13 5.98
N PHE A 77 7.84 -9.32 6.55
CA PHE A 77 9.16 -9.93 6.70
C PHE A 77 9.84 -10.20 5.36
N GLU A 78 9.13 -10.82 4.41
CA GLU A 78 9.70 -11.11 3.08
C GLU A 78 9.99 -9.83 2.29
N ALA A 79 9.11 -8.83 2.37
CA ALA A 79 9.35 -7.54 1.73
C ALA A 79 10.58 -6.82 2.30
N LEU A 80 10.75 -6.82 3.63
CA LEU A 80 11.93 -6.23 4.28
C LEU A 80 13.23 -6.92 3.85
N ARG A 81 13.23 -8.26 3.76
CA ARG A 81 14.37 -9.03 3.25
C ARG A 81 14.68 -8.67 1.80
N LYS A 82 13.67 -8.63 0.93
CA LYS A 82 13.87 -8.25 -0.47
C LYS A 82 14.39 -6.82 -0.59
N ALA A 83 13.88 -5.90 0.23
CA ALA A 83 14.36 -4.52 0.27
C ALA A 83 15.83 -4.41 0.69
N GLU A 84 16.27 -5.20 1.68
CA GLU A 84 17.69 -5.29 2.06
C GLU A 84 18.55 -5.75 0.88
N GLU A 85 18.13 -6.81 0.16
CA GLU A 85 18.87 -7.36 -0.98
C GLU A 85 19.05 -6.36 -2.13
N ILE A 86 18.03 -5.56 -2.43
CA ILE A 86 18.02 -4.61 -3.56
C ILE A 86 18.43 -3.17 -3.17
N GLY A 87 18.76 -2.93 -1.89
CA GLY A 87 19.06 -1.59 -1.38
C GLY A 87 17.85 -0.64 -1.36
N GLY A 88 16.63 -1.18 -1.27
CA GLY A 88 15.38 -0.43 -1.21
C GLY A 88 15.01 -0.01 0.22
N ILE A 89 14.13 0.98 0.32
CA ILE A 89 13.57 1.43 1.61
C ILE A 89 12.08 1.11 1.66
N ILE A 90 11.60 0.53 2.76
CA ILE A 90 10.16 0.35 3.00
C ILE A 90 9.66 1.41 3.97
N GLY A 91 8.72 2.22 3.51
CA GLY A 91 7.86 3.03 4.35
C GLY A 91 6.63 2.22 4.78
N PHE A 92 6.15 2.49 6.00
CA PHE A 92 4.96 1.83 6.54
C PHE A 92 3.87 2.83 6.86
N HIS A 93 2.61 2.42 6.73
CA HIS A 93 1.49 3.03 7.43
C HIS A 93 1.23 2.21 8.69
N CYS A 94 1.78 2.67 9.82
CA CYS A 94 1.90 1.90 11.06
C CYS A 94 0.71 2.10 12.00
N GLU A 95 -0.46 1.61 11.65
CA GLU A 95 -1.56 1.45 12.59
C GLU A 95 -2.00 -0.01 12.64
N ASN A 96 -2.55 -0.47 13.76
CA ASN A 96 -3.07 -1.83 13.85
C ASN A 96 -4.46 -1.90 13.20
N GLY A 97 -4.52 -2.40 11.97
CA GLY A 97 -5.76 -2.46 11.19
C GLY A 97 -6.85 -3.35 11.79
N ASP A 98 -6.47 -4.39 12.53
CA ASP A 98 -7.44 -5.25 13.22
C ASP A 98 -8.16 -4.50 14.34
N ILE A 99 -7.40 -3.75 15.15
CA ILE A 99 -7.95 -2.92 16.22
C ILE A 99 -8.79 -1.77 15.65
N ILE A 100 -8.34 -1.14 14.55
CA ILE A 100 -9.13 -0.11 13.88
C ILE A 100 -10.48 -0.68 13.43
N CYS A 101 -10.50 -1.86 12.81
CA CYS A 101 -11.74 -2.50 12.37
C CYS A 101 -12.71 -2.73 13.54
N GLU A 102 -12.21 -3.28 14.65
CA GLU A 102 -13.00 -3.52 15.86
C GLU A 102 -13.59 -2.21 16.44
N LEU A 103 -12.77 -1.15 16.53
CA LEU A 103 -13.22 0.15 17.05
C LEU A 103 -14.27 0.81 16.15
N VAL A 104 -14.13 0.68 14.83
CA VAL A 104 -15.11 1.18 13.86
C VAL A 104 -16.45 0.42 14.01
N ASP A 105 -16.41 -0.90 14.15
CA ASP A 105 -17.61 -1.73 14.29
C ASP A 105 -18.32 -1.47 15.62
N LYS A 106 -17.56 -1.26 16.70
CA LYS A 106 -18.08 -0.81 17.99
C LYS A 106 -18.79 0.54 17.86
N ALA A 107 -18.14 1.54 17.25
CA ALA A 107 -18.72 2.88 17.10
C ALA A 107 -20.02 2.86 16.27
N LYS A 108 -20.08 2.07 15.19
CA LYS A 108 -21.32 1.88 14.41
C LYS A 108 -22.43 1.26 15.24
N SER A 109 -22.11 0.24 16.04
CA SER A 109 -23.09 -0.44 16.90
C SER A 109 -23.65 0.49 17.98
N GLU A 110 -22.81 1.33 18.57
CA GLU A 110 -23.23 2.36 19.55
C GLU A 110 -24.16 3.39 18.90
N ILE A 111 -23.87 3.85 17.69
CA ILE A 111 -24.74 4.78 16.94
C ILE A 111 -26.12 4.15 16.69
N ILE A 112 -26.17 2.90 16.24
CA ILE A 112 -27.43 2.18 15.97
C ILE A 112 -28.24 2.03 17.27
N TYR A 113 -27.57 1.68 18.37
CA TYR A 113 -28.22 1.55 19.67
C TYR A 113 -28.86 2.87 20.13
N LEU A 114 -28.14 3.99 20.01
CA LEU A 114 -28.65 5.31 20.38
C LEU A 114 -29.83 5.74 19.50
N GLN A 115 -29.79 5.44 18.19
CA GLN A 115 -30.92 5.70 17.29
C GLN A 115 -32.18 4.92 17.66
N ASN A 116 -32.03 3.68 18.14
CA ASN A 116 -33.15 2.85 18.58
C ASN A 116 -33.77 3.32 19.92
N ILE A 117 -33.06 4.08 20.73
CA ILE A 117 -33.60 4.66 21.97
C ILE A 117 -34.43 5.91 21.69
N ILE A 118 -34.08 6.66 20.64
CA ILE A 118 -34.68 7.98 20.34
C ILE A 118 -35.94 7.85 19.46
N ASN A 119 -36.11 6.73 18.76
CA ASN A 119 -37.30 6.41 17.94
C ASN A 119 -38.30 5.55 18.72
#